data_AF-A0A8J9S763-F1
#
_entry.id   AF-A0A8J9S763-F1
#
_cell.length_a   1.000
_cell.length_b   1.000
_cell.length_c   1.000
_cell.angle_alpha   90.00
_cell.angle_beta   90.00
_cell.angle_gamma   90.00
#
_symmetry.space_group_name_H-M   'P 1'
#
loop_
_entity.id
_entity.type
_entity.pdbx_description
1 polymer ?
#
loop_
_entity_poly.entity_id
_entity_poly.type
_entity_poly.pdbx_seq_one_letter_code
_entity_poly.pdbx_strand_id
1 'polypeptide(L)'
;HSLASPEYTPDLYYGVEWSLLSRDLVPRRQSKMPYAMDASPEVVSQAGPSLKHSILAEFRSNGELLDHPYSPTGGVEMHGSAEVAVPPGSVGFVRCNGGFGIHMPLLQSLSVHSIFNAGYLKALSFGGLCRPPTLSDRYYVGGPLRFRGFVPAGIGPRTKHGGSSTPGGDAVGGDFFYTATAMASITPTSGIQSVDSL
;
A
#
# COMPACT_ATOMS: atom_id res chain seq x y z
N HIS A 1 -27.80 -12.56 6.73
CA HIS A 1 -26.42 -12.71 7.20
C HIS A 1 -25.76 -11.35 7.19
N SER A 2 -25.48 -10.79 8.37
CA SER A 2 -24.77 -9.52 8.50
C SER A 2 -23.35 -9.71 7.98
N LEU A 3 -22.98 -9.04 6.89
CA LEU A 3 -21.59 -8.97 6.43
C LEU A 3 -20.82 -8.20 7.50
N ALA A 4 -20.20 -8.91 8.44
CA ALA A 4 -19.20 -8.31 9.30
C ALA A 4 -18.10 -7.74 8.40
N SER A 5 -17.62 -6.52 8.70
CA SER A 5 -16.53 -5.94 7.96
C SER A 5 -15.33 -6.91 7.93
N PRO A 6 -14.61 -7.05 6.81
CA PRO A 6 -13.52 -8.01 6.65
C PRO A 6 -12.44 -7.96 7.75
N GLU A 7 -12.33 -6.81 8.42
CA GLU A 7 -11.37 -6.55 9.50
C GLU A 7 -11.78 -7.16 10.85
N TYR A 8 -13.03 -7.63 10.99
CA TYR A 8 -13.58 -8.16 12.25
C TYR A 8 -13.83 -9.67 12.21
N THR A 9 -13.61 -10.33 11.07
CA THR A 9 -13.71 -11.79 11.01
C THR A 9 -12.41 -12.41 11.54
N PRO A 10 -12.44 -13.19 12.64
CA PRO A 10 -11.25 -13.74 13.27
C PRO A 10 -10.57 -14.85 12.46
N ASP A 11 -11.19 -15.28 11.37
CA ASP A 11 -10.73 -16.38 10.52
C ASP A 11 -10.11 -15.88 9.21
N LEU A 12 -9.39 -16.77 8.53
CA LEU A 12 -8.98 -16.61 7.14
C LEU A 12 -10.10 -16.02 6.27
N TYR A 13 -9.83 -14.83 5.74
CA TYR A 13 -10.77 -14.10 4.91
C TYR A 13 -10.34 -14.17 3.44
N TYR A 14 -11.31 -14.51 2.59
CA TYR A 14 -11.19 -14.45 1.14
C TYR A 14 -12.28 -13.52 0.61
N GLY A 15 -11.86 -12.50 -0.13
CA GLY A 15 -12.74 -11.51 -0.72
C GLY A 15 -12.58 -11.48 -2.24
N VAL A 16 -13.70 -11.30 -2.94
CA VAL A 16 -13.68 -10.91 -4.35
C VAL A 16 -14.51 -9.64 -4.48
N GLU A 17 -13.86 -8.57 -4.90
CA GLU A 17 -14.48 -7.28 -5.16
C GLU A 17 -14.48 -7.02 -6.66
N TRP A 18 -15.63 -6.63 -7.18
CA TRP A 18 -15.77 -6.11 -8.53
C TRP A 18 -16.04 -4.61 -8.44
N SER A 19 -15.26 -3.82 -9.17
CA SER A 19 -15.36 -2.36 -9.15
C SER A 19 -15.33 -1.75 -10.54
N LEU A 20 -16.20 -0.76 -10.73
CA LEU A 20 -16.23 0.11 -11.90
C LEU A 20 -16.10 1.55 -11.44
N LEU A 21 -14.97 2.19 -11.76
CA LEU A 21 -14.57 3.48 -11.25
C LEU A 21 -14.33 4.45 -12.41
N SER A 22 -15.09 5.53 -12.46
CA SER A 22 -14.76 6.69 -13.29
C SER A 22 -13.90 7.64 -12.46
N ARG A 23 -12.69 7.96 -12.93
CA ARG A 23 -11.73 8.82 -12.24
C ARG A 23 -11.16 9.85 -13.19
N ASP A 24 -10.91 11.05 -12.69
CA ASP A 24 -10.28 12.14 -13.44
C ASP A 24 -9.01 12.61 -12.74
N LEU A 25 -7.90 12.59 -13.47
CA LEU A 25 -6.59 13.03 -12.98
C LEU A 25 -6.40 14.49 -13.36
N VAL A 26 -6.54 15.38 -12.38
CA VAL A 26 -6.36 16.82 -12.56
C VAL A 26 -5.06 17.23 -11.87
N PRO A 27 -3.99 17.58 -12.61
CA PRO A 27 -2.76 18.04 -11.99
C PRO A 27 -2.97 19.41 -11.35
N ARG A 28 -2.19 19.68 -10.31
CA ARG A 28 -2.27 20.94 -9.57
C ARG A 28 -1.93 22.11 -10.49
N ARG A 29 -2.67 23.22 -10.35
CA ARG A 29 -2.37 24.49 -11.05
C ARG A 29 -1.43 25.36 -10.21
N GLN A 30 -0.59 26.15 -10.88
CA GLN A 30 0.27 27.10 -10.20
C GLN A 30 -0.53 28.27 -9.62
N SER A 31 -0.17 28.70 -8.41
CA SER A 31 -0.85 29.82 -7.74
C SER A 31 -0.58 31.18 -8.39
N LYS A 32 0.55 31.34 -9.10
CA LYS A 32 0.97 32.64 -9.68
C LYS A 32 0.63 32.77 -11.18
N MET A 33 0.44 31.65 -11.88
CA MET A 33 0.17 31.62 -13.32
C MET A 33 -1.03 30.69 -13.58
N PRO A 34 -2.22 31.21 -13.88
CA PRO A 34 -3.45 30.43 -13.91
C PRO A 34 -3.49 29.36 -15.03
N TYR A 35 -2.66 29.50 -16.06
CA TYR A 35 -2.55 28.57 -17.18
C TYR A 35 -1.32 27.64 -17.08
N ALA A 36 -0.47 27.82 -16.07
CA ALA A 36 0.68 26.95 -15.86
C ALA A 36 0.34 25.82 -14.89
N MET A 37 0.76 24.60 -15.24
CA MET A 37 0.62 23.44 -14.36
C MET A 37 1.77 23.41 -13.36
N ASP A 38 1.45 23.08 -12.11
CA ASP A 38 2.42 22.91 -11.02
C ASP A 38 2.82 21.43 -10.89
N ALA A 39 3.09 20.81 -12.02
CA ALA A 39 3.40 19.40 -12.12
C ALA A 39 4.36 19.16 -13.29
N SER A 40 5.14 18.10 -13.18
CA SER A 40 6.03 17.60 -14.22
C SER A 40 5.28 17.24 -15.52
N PRO A 41 5.91 17.38 -16.70
CA PRO A 41 5.29 17.05 -17.98
C PRO A 41 4.76 15.62 -18.05
N GLU A 42 5.45 14.67 -17.41
CA GLU A 42 5.03 13.27 -17.35
C GLU A 42 3.72 13.10 -16.57
N VAL A 43 3.54 13.83 -15.46
CA VAL A 43 2.28 13.85 -14.70
C VAL A 43 1.17 14.53 -15.50
N VAL A 44 1.48 15.64 -16.17
CA VAL A 44 0.50 16.35 -17.01
C VAL A 44 0.05 15.51 -18.21
N SER A 45 0.94 14.71 -18.80
CA SER A 45 0.60 13.81 -19.92
C SER A 45 -0.39 12.70 -19.55
N GLN A 46 -0.50 12.37 -18.26
CA GLN A 46 -1.43 11.37 -17.75
C GLN A 46 -2.74 12.00 -17.23
N ALA A 47 -2.92 13.31 -17.39
CA ALA A 47 -4.11 14.00 -16.98
C ALA A 47 -5.33 13.60 -17.84
N GLY A 48 -6.50 13.64 -17.20
CA GLY A 48 -7.79 13.45 -17.85
C GLY A 48 -8.59 12.25 -17.33
N PRO A 49 -9.79 12.05 -17.89
CA PRO A 49 -10.72 11.04 -17.43
C PRO A 49 -10.27 9.63 -17.83
N SER A 50 -10.50 8.68 -16.93
CA SER A 50 -10.30 7.26 -17.17
C SER A 50 -11.39 6.44 -16.50
N LEU A 51 -11.78 5.35 -17.15
CA LEU A 51 -12.71 4.36 -16.62
C LEU A 51 -11.92 3.10 -16.27
N LYS A 52 -11.94 2.72 -14.99
CA LYS A 52 -11.28 1.52 -14.48
C LYS A 52 -12.36 0.49 -14.19
N HIS A 53 -12.24 -0.67 -14.84
CA HIS A 53 -13.06 -1.84 -14.58
C HIS A 53 -12.13 -2.93 -14.06
N SER A 54 -12.28 -3.31 -12.80
CA SER A 54 -11.32 -4.17 -12.09
C SER A 54 -12.02 -5.23 -11.26
N ILE A 55 -11.40 -6.40 -11.21
CA ILE A 55 -11.74 -7.48 -10.27
C ILE A 55 -10.53 -7.63 -9.34
N LEU A 56 -10.78 -7.51 -8.04
CA LEU A 56 -9.80 -7.68 -6.97
C LEU A 56 -10.14 -8.95 -6.20
N ALA A 57 -9.22 -9.91 -6.18
CA ALA A 57 -9.25 -11.02 -5.25
C ALA A 57 -8.30 -10.72 -4.10
N GLU A 58 -8.76 -10.83 -2.86
CA GLU A 58 -7.95 -10.64 -1.66
C GLU A 58 -8.00 -11.86 -0.75
N PHE A 59 -6.90 -12.14 -0.09
CA PHE A 59 -6.79 -13.11 0.99
C PHE A 59 -6.10 -12.46 2.18
N ARG A 60 -6.61 -12.70 3.38
CA ARG A 60 -6.02 -12.21 4.63
C ARG A 60 -6.13 -13.27 5.71
N SER A 61 -5.07 -13.43 6.48
CA SER A 61 -5.04 -14.33 7.64
C SER A 61 -5.72 -13.74 8.89
N ASN A 62 -6.03 -12.44 8.89
CA ASN A 62 -6.80 -11.74 9.93
C ASN A 62 -6.38 -12.00 11.40
N GLY A 63 -5.13 -12.39 11.64
CA GLY A 63 -4.65 -12.65 12.99
C GLY A 63 -4.93 -14.05 13.53
N GLU A 64 -5.50 -14.97 12.75
CA GLU A 64 -5.77 -16.36 13.18
C GLU A 64 -4.47 -17.09 13.60
N LEU A 65 -3.36 -16.76 12.92
CA LEU A 65 -2.04 -17.33 13.15
C LEU A 65 -1.18 -16.50 14.12
N LEU A 66 -1.76 -15.47 14.74
CA LEU A 66 -1.13 -14.58 15.72
C LEU A 66 -1.69 -14.86 17.11
N ASP A 67 -0.89 -14.58 18.14
CA ASP A 67 -1.34 -14.66 19.54
C ASP A 67 -2.34 -13.55 19.89
N HIS A 68 -2.13 -12.34 19.36
CA HIS A 68 -3.04 -11.21 19.55
C HIS A 68 -3.04 -10.30 18.31
N PRO A 69 -4.22 -9.92 17.78
CA PRO A 69 -4.31 -9.20 16.50
C PRO A 69 -3.73 -7.77 16.55
N TYR A 70 -3.83 -7.09 17.70
CA TYR A 70 -3.34 -5.72 17.85
C TYR A 70 -1.95 -5.58 18.47
N SER A 71 -1.48 -6.63 19.16
CA SER A 71 -0.22 -6.60 19.91
C SER A 71 0.46 -7.96 19.81
N PRO A 72 0.88 -8.35 18.60
CA PRO A 72 1.38 -9.68 18.37
C PRO A 72 2.76 -9.87 19.00
N THR A 73 2.88 -10.84 19.91
CA THR A 73 4.15 -11.26 20.52
C THR A 73 4.75 -12.43 19.75
N GLY A 74 3.90 -13.27 19.16
CA GLY A 74 4.30 -14.46 18.42
C GLY A 74 3.29 -14.82 17.34
N GLY A 75 3.78 -15.38 16.23
CA GLY A 75 2.93 -15.87 15.15
C GLY A 75 3.32 -15.31 13.78
N VAL A 76 2.46 -15.59 12.80
CA VAL A 76 2.69 -15.21 11.41
C VAL A 76 1.45 -14.51 10.88
N GLU A 77 1.63 -13.36 10.26
CA GLU A 77 0.58 -12.68 9.51
C GLU A 77 0.89 -12.79 8.02
N MET A 78 -0.13 -13.06 7.22
CA MET A 78 -0.03 -13.04 5.77
C MET A 78 -1.24 -12.31 5.17
N HIS A 79 -0.96 -11.50 4.16
CA HIS A 79 -1.98 -10.86 3.34
C HIS A 79 -1.54 -10.87 1.87
N GLY A 80 -2.51 -10.92 0.98
CA GLY A 80 -2.23 -10.67 -0.42
C GLY A 80 -3.49 -10.38 -1.21
N SER A 81 -3.27 -9.77 -2.35
CA SER A 81 -4.32 -9.32 -3.25
C SER A 81 -3.83 -9.36 -4.69
N ALA A 82 -4.72 -9.74 -5.59
CA ALA A 82 -4.52 -9.77 -7.02
C ALA A 82 -5.67 -8.99 -7.67
N GLU A 83 -5.33 -7.90 -8.34
CA GLU A 83 -6.26 -7.04 -9.06
C GLU A 83 -5.99 -7.17 -10.55
N VAL A 84 -7.05 -7.37 -11.32
CA VAL A 84 -6.99 -7.45 -12.78
C VAL A 84 -7.95 -6.42 -13.35
N ALA A 85 -7.41 -5.46 -14.10
CA ALA A 85 -8.16 -4.47 -14.84
C ALA A 85 -8.27 -4.87 -16.31
N VAL A 86 -9.50 -4.98 -16.80
CA VAL A 86 -9.85 -5.52 -18.12
C VAL A 86 -10.88 -4.62 -18.84
N PRO A 87 -10.99 -4.73 -20.18
CA PRO A 87 -12.13 -4.19 -20.92
C PRO A 87 -13.45 -4.61 -20.26
N PRO A 88 -14.50 -3.75 -20.20
CA PRO A 88 -14.72 -2.51 -20.95
C PRO A 88 -14.06 -1.24 -20.39
N GLY A 89 -13.17 -1.35 -19.39
CA GLY A 89 -12.41 -0.20 -18.87
C GLY A 89 -11.38 0.35 -19.88
N SER A 90 -11.05 1.64 -19.75
CA SER A 90 -10.04 2.31 -20.57
C SER A 90 -8.60 2.02 -20.12
N VAL A 91 -8.40 1.35 -18.98
CA VAL A 91 -7.09 1.04 -18.40
C VAL A 91 -6.97 -0.47 -18.19
N GLY A 92 -5.82 -1.03 -18.56
CA GLY A 92 -5.56 -2.47 -18.50
C GLY A 92 -4.26 -2.78 -17.76
N PHE A 93 -4.36 -3.57 -16.69
CA PHE A 93 -3.20 -4.02 -15.92
C PHE A 93 -3.52 -5.26 -15.09
N VAL A 94 -2.47 -5.95 -14.65
CA VAL A 94 -2.51 -6.93 -13.57
C VAL A 94 -1.64 -6.41 -12.45
N ARG A 95 -2.16 -6.44 -11.23
CA ARG A 95 -1.49 -5.95 -10.04
C ARG A 95 -1.57 -7.03 -8.96
N CYS A 96 -0.42 -7.45 -8.47
CA CYS A 96 -0.33 -8.36 -7.34
C CYS A 96 0.37 -7.63 -6.20
N ASN A 97 -0.19 -7.72 -5.00
CA ASN A 97 0.40 -7.18 -3.77
C ASN A 97 0.35 -8.29 -2.72
N GLY A 98 1.40 -8.45 -1.94
CA GLY A 98 1.42 -9.39 -0.85
C GLY A 98 2.43 -8.99 0.21
N GLY A 99 2.21 -9.48 1.41
CA GLY A 99 3.15 -9.32 2.49
C GLY A 99 2.98 -10.41 3.53
N PHE A 100 4.03 -10.58 4.32
CA PHE A 100 4.01 -11.44 5.48
C PHE A 100 4.79 -10.81 6.63
N GLY A 101 4.29 -11.01 7.84
CA GLY A 101 4.90 -10.62 9.10
C GLY A 101 5.22 -11.87 9.91
N ILE A 102 6.40 -11.92 10.51
CA ILE A 102 6.80 -12.98 11.43
C ILE A 102 7.12 -12.31 12.76
N HIS A 103 6.48 -12.79 13.82
CA HIS A 103 6.62 -12.31 15.18
C HIS A 103 7.19 -13.46 16.01
N MET A 104 8.36 -13.24 16.62
CA MET A 104 9.05 -14.25 17.42
C MET A 104 9.43 -13.66 18.78
N PRO A 105 8.96 -14.25 19.89
CA PRO A 105 9.46 -13.91 21.22
C PRO A 105 10.86 -14.51 21.39
N LEU A 106 11.87 -13.68 21.64
CA LEU A 106 13.24 -14.15 21.93
C LEU A 106 13.46 -14.36 23.43
N LEU A 107 12.94 -13.45 24.27
CA LEU A 107 13.05 -13.49 25.73
C LEU A 107 11.68 -13.13 26.32
N GLN A 108 11.48 -13.37 27.63
CA GLN A 108 10.24 -13.00 28.34
C GLN A 108 9.83 -11.52 28.15
N SER A 109 10.79 -10.64 27.89
CA SER A 109 10.57 -9.20 27.73
C SER A 109 10.93 -8.68 26.33
N LEU A 110 11.39 -9.52 25.39
CA LEU A 110 11.87 -9.07 24.08
C LEU A 110 11.21 -9.89 22.97
N SER A 111 10.52 -9.20 22.07
CA SER A 111 9.93 -9.78 20.86
C SER A 111 10.51 -9.11 19.62
N VAL A 112 10.84 -9.91 18.61
CA VAL A 112 11.34 -9.43 17.32
C VAL A 112 10.27 -9.65 16.27
N HIS A 113 10.07 -8.64 15.43
CA HIS A 113 9.09 -8.61 14.36
C HIS A 113 9.80 -8.35 13.06
N SER A 114 9.55 -9.17 12.05
CA SER A 114 10.06 -9.00 10.70
C SER A 114 8.89 -8.95 9.74
N ILE A 115 8.78 -7.88 8.97
CA ILE A 115 7.68 -7.66 8.03
C ILE A 115 8.27 -7.46 6.64
N PHE A 116 7.76 -8.22 5.68
CA PHE A 116 8.09 -8.11 4.27
C PHE A 116 6.83 -7.79 3.48
N ASN A 117 6.90 -6.79 2.60
CA ASN A 117 5.83 -6.50 1.65
C ASN A 117 6.43 -6.37 0.26
N ALA A 118 5.73 -6.86 -0.75
CA ALA A 118 6.11 -6.69 -2.14
C ALA A 118 4.88 -6.55 -3.02
N GLY A 119 5.07 -5.92 -4.17
CA GLY A 119 4.04 -5.90 -5.19
C GLY A 119 4.61 -5.70 -6.56
N TYR A 120 3.85 -6.20 -7.52
CA TYR A 120 4.18 -6.22 -8.93
C TYR A 120 2.97 -5.76 -9.74
N LEU A 121 3.20 -4.90 -10.72
CA LEU A 121 2.24 -4.32 -11.63
C LEU A 121 2.73 -4.56 -13.04
N LYS A 122 1.86 -5.06 -13.91
CA LYS A 122 2.14 -5.25 -15.32
C LYS A 122 1.02 -4.67 -16.15
N ALA A 123 1.38 -3.82 -17.11
CA ALA A 123 0.43 -3.28 -18.07
C ALA A 123 -0.10 -4.38 -19.00
N LEU A 124 -1.40 -4.38 -19.25
CA LEU A 124 -2.04 -5.22 -20.25
C LEU A 124 -2.61 -4.33 -21.37
N SER A 125 -1.91 -4.30 -22.50
CA SER A 125 -2.41 -3.67 -23.72
C SER A 125 -3.16 -4.72 -24.53
N PHE A 126 -4.48 -4.79 -24.34
CA PHE A 126 -5.39 -5.70 -25.05
C PHE A 126 -5.50 -5.30 -26.53
N GLY A 127 -4.42 -5.45 -27.31
CA GLY A 127 -4.36 -5.02 -28.71
C GLY A 127 -4.54 -3.50 -28.90
N GLY A 128 -4.16 -2.70 -27.90
CA GLY A 128 -4.35 -1.25 -27.90
C GLY A 128 -5.72 -0.76 -27.41
N LEU A 129 -6.64 -1.66 -27.04
CA LEU A 129 -7.95 -1.30 -26.48
C LEU A 129 -7.86 -0.63 -25.11
N CYS A 130 -6.82 -0.95 -24.33
CA CYS A 130 -6.59 -0.38 -23.01
C CYS A 130 -5.29 0.41 -22.96
N ARG A 131 -5.34 1.57 -22.28
CA ARG A 131 -4.16 2.35 -21.95
C ARG A 131 -3.36 1.67 -20.84
N PRO A 132 -2.04 1.91 -20.78
CA PRO A 132 -1.21 1.45 -19.66
C PRO A 132 -1.71 2.02 -18.33
N PRO A 133 -1.33 1.41 -17.19
CA PRO A 133 -1.72 1.87 -15.87
C PRO A 133 -1.31 3.32 -15.62
N THR A 134 -2.23 4.08 -15.03
CA THR A 134 -2.03 5.50 -14.71
C THR A 134 -1.21 5.65 -13.42
N LEU A 135 -0.75 6.86 -13.11
CA LEU A 135 -0.09 7.19 -11.84
C LEU A 135 -0.85 6.65 -10.63
N SER A 136 -2.18 6.71 -10.64
CA SER A 136 -3.01 6.25 -9.52
C SER A 136 -3.01 4.73 -9.28
N ASP A 137 -2.58 3.93 -10.25
CA ASP A 137 -2.49 2.46 -10.11
C ASP A 137 -1.08 1.99 -9.70
N ARG A 138 -0.08 2.87 -9.77
CA ARG A 138 1.32 2.54 -9.50
C ARG A 138 1.61 2.43 -8.01
N TYR A 139 2.74 1.80 -7.69
CA TYR A 139 3.18 1.66 -6.31
C TYR A 139 4.01 2.85 -5.86
N TYR A 140 3.66 3.35 -4.67
CA TYR A 140 4.39 4.41 -3.97
C TYR A 140 4.83 3.88 -2.61
N VAL A 141 6.09 4.16 -2.27
CA VAL A 141 6.69 3.73 -1.01
C VAL A 141 7.12 4.96 -0.22
N GLY A 142 6.88 4.90 1.09
CA GLY A 142 7.18 5.98 2.03
C GLY A 142 5.96 6.37 2.86
N GLY A 143 6.20 7.18 3.90
CA GLY A 143 5.20 7.59 4.86
C GLY A 143 5.08 6.64 6.07
N PRO A 144 4.35 7.07 7.11
CA PRO A 144 4.38 6.45 8.44
C PRO A 144 3.81 5.01 8.48
N LEU A 145 2.94 4.67 7.53
CA LEU A 145 2.22 3.39 7.48
C LEU A 145 2.91 2.31 6.64
N ARG A 146 3.77 2.70 5.67
CA ARG A 146 4.41 1.74 4.74
C ARG A 146 5.90 1.61 5.00
N PHE A 147 6.61 2.73 5.10
CA PHE A 147 8.05 2.73 5.33
C PHE A 147 8.46 4.04 6.02
N ARG A 148 8.65 3.95 7.34
CA ARG A 148 8.95 5.09 8.21
C ARG A 148 10.33 5.68 7.89
N GLY A 149 10.51 6.96 8.22
CA GLY A 149 11.74 7.70 7.93
C GLY A 149 11.77 8.39 6.56
N PHE A 150 10.75 8.16 5.71
CA PHE A 150 10.61 8.82 4.42
C PHE A 150 9.27 9.55 4.33
N VAL A 151 9.27 10.68 3.62
CA VAL A 151 8.02 11.38 3.28
C VAL A 151 7.10 10.46 2.46
N PRO A 152 5.77 10.67 2.48
CA PRO A 152 4.86 9.92 1.61
C PRO A 152 5.30 9.99 0.14
N ALA A 153 5.31 8.83 -0.55
CA ALA A 153 5.88 8.71 -1.90
C ALA A 153 7.34 9.23 -1.99
N GLY A 154 8.10 9.10 -0.91
CA GLY A 154 9.47 9.54 -0.78
C GLY A 154 10.45 8.69 -1.58
N ILE A 155 10.18 7.38 -1.68
CA ILE A 155 11.03 6.40 -2.34
C ILE A 155 10.42 6.02 -3.70
N GLY A 156 11.29 5.92 -4.71
CA GLY A 156 10.94 5.44 -6.04
C GLY A 156 11.39 6.39 -7.16
N PRO A 157 11.05 6.07 -8.41
CA PRO A 157 11.38 6.91 -9.55
C PRO A 157 10.70 8.27 -9.45
N ARG A 158 11.45 9.31 -9.79
CA ARG A 158 11.00 10.70 -9.88
C ARG A 158 11.21 11.23 -11.28
N THR A 159 10.39 12.21 -11.66
CA THR A 159 10.65 12.99 -12.87
C THR A 159 11.94 13.81 -12.73
N LYS A 160 12.54 14.19 -13.86
CA LYS A 160 13.76 15.03 -13.84
C LYS A 160 13.48 16.46 -13.39
N HIS A 161 12.27 16.94 -13.63
CA HIS A 161 11.80 18.27 -13.28
C HIS A 161 10.44 18.13 -12.60
N GLY A 162 10.23 18.79 -11.47
CA GLY A 162 8.95 18.79 -10.76
C GLY A 162 8.28 20.15 -10.76
N GLY A 163 7.16 20.26 -10.05
CA GLY A 163 6.49 21.53 -9.81
C GLY A 163 7.24 22.44 -8.83
N SER A 164 6.70 23.62 -8.60
CA SER A 164 7.16 24.60 -7.62
C SER A 164 7.26 24.03 -6.20
N SER A 165 6.48 23.01 -5.85
CA SER A 165 6.54 22.34 -4.54
C SER A 165 7.54 21.18 -4.46
N THR A 166 8.09 20.74 -5.58
CA THR A 166 8.91 19.52 -5.70
C THR A 166 10.09 19.78 -6.63
N PRO A 167 11.10 20.59 -6.24
CA PRO A 167 12.22 20.94 -7.12
C PRO A 167 13.02 19.73 -7.62
N GLY A 168 13.02 18.64 -6.83
CA GLY A 168 13.67 17.36 -7.16
C GLY A 168 12.80 16.38 -7.95
N GLY A 169 11.67 16.82 -8.52
CA GLY A 169 10.80 15.97 -9.33
C GLY A 169 9.63 15.34 -8.58
N ASP A 170 8.54 15.10 -9.32
CA ASP A 170 7.35 14.44 -8.83
C ASP A 170 7.56 12.93 -8.78
N ALA A 171 7.03 12.27 -7.76
CA ALA A 171 7.06 10.82 -7.68
C ALA A 171 6.11 10.22 -8.73
N VAL A 172 6.64 9.40 -9.63
CA VAL A 172 5.84 8.77 -10.70
C VAL A 172 5.39 7.36 -10.36
N GLY A 173 5.86 6.81 -9.24
CA GLY A 173 5.54 5.45 -8.80
C GLY A 173 6.21 4.38 -9.65
N GLY A 174 6.40 3.21 -9.03
CA GLY A 174 7.03 2.05 -9.65
C GLY A 174 6.03 0.95 -10.00
N ASP A 175 6.42 0.10 -10.95
CA ASP A 175 5.67 -1.11 -11.31
C ASP A 175 6.00 -2.27 -10.34
N PHE A 176 7.17 -2.24 -9.70
CA PHE A 176 7.58 -3.21 -8.71
C PHE A 176 8.07 -2.49 -7.45
N PHE A 177 7.73 -3.04 -6.30
CA PHE A 177 8.29 -2.60 -5.03
C PHE A 177 8.50 -3.79 -4.09
N TYR A 178 9.45 -3.63 -3.18
CA TYR A 178 9.59 -4.47 -2.00
C TYR A 178 10.02 -3.61 -0.82
N THR A 179 9.55 -3.95 0.36
CA THR A 179 10.01 -3.38 1.63
C THR A 179 10.23 -4.52 2.62
N ALA A 180 11.31 -4.39 3.39
CA ALA A 180 11.61 -5.27 4.50
C ALA A 180 11.83 -4.41 5.74
N THR A 181 11.22 -4.77 6.86
CA THR A 181 11.30 -4.03 8.11
C THR A 181 11.53 -5.01 9.23
N ALA A 182 12.60 -4.81 10.00
CA ALA A 182 12.85 -5.53 11.24
C ALA A 182 12.64 -4.56 12.42
N MET A 183 11.91 -5.00 13.43
CA MET A 183 11.61 -4.25 14.64
C MET A 183 11.80 -5.15 15.84
N ALA A 184 12.17 -4.57 16.97
CA ALA A 184 12.18 -5.26 18.25
C ALA A 184 11.30 -4.46 19.22
N SER A 185 10.44 -5.15 19.94
CA SER A 185 9.63 -4.59 21.02
C SER A 185 10.14 -5.15 22.35
N ILE A 186 10.24 -4.27 23.34
CA ILE A 186 10.62 -4.64 24.70
C ILE A 186 9.45 -4.30 25.61
N THR A 187 8.95 -5.31 26.31
CA THR A 187 8.00 -5.09 27.40
C THR A 187 8.81 -4.71 28.63
N PRO A 188 8.69 -3.48 29.17
CA PRO A 188 9.41 -3.14 30.38
C PRO A 188 8.93 -4.06 31.51
N THR A 189 9.84 -4.87 32.04
CA THR A 189 9.57 -5.66 33.24
C THR A 189 9.32 -4.70 34.38
N SER A 190 8.05 -4.45 34.71
CA SER A 190 7.70 -3.66 35.88
C SER A 190 8.12 -4.44 37.12
N GLY A 191 9.22 -4.04 37.73
CA GLY A 191 9.42 -4.19 39.17
C GLY A 191 8.41 -3.31 39.92
N ILE A 192 7.11 -3.62 39.79
CA ILE A 192 6.13 -3.24 40.80
C ILE A 192 6.11 -4.42 41.75
N GLN A 193 6.99 -4.36 42.76
CA GLN A 193 6.72 -5.09 43.99
C GLN A 193 5.34 -4.64 44.46
N SER A 194 4.43 -5.59 44.63
CA SER A 194 3.27 -5.41 45.49
C SER A 194 3.77 -4.89 46.83
N VAL A 195 3.57 -3.60 47.09
CA VAL A 195 3.61 -3.07 48.46
C VAL A 195 2.29 -3.47 49.10
N ASP A 196 2.14 -4.76 49.35
CA ASP A 196 1.14 -5.30 50.27
C ASP A 196 1.90 -5.80 51.49
N SER A 197 2.24 -4.86 52.38
CA SER A 197 2.49 -5.13 53.79
C SER A 197 2.18 -3.89 54.62
N LEU A 198 0.99 -3.88 55.23
CA LEU A 198 0.74 -3.68 56.67
C LEU A 198 -0.76 -3.86 56.97
#